data_AF-A0A1B2IVX6-F1
#
_entry.id   AF-A0A1B2IVX6-F1
#
_cell.length_a   1.000
_cell.length_b   1.000
_cell.length_c   1.000
_cell.angle_alpha   90.00
_cell.angle_beta   90.00
_cell.angle_gamma   90.00
#
_symmetry.space_group_name_H-M   'P 1'
#
loop_
_entity.id
_entity.type
_entity.pdbx_description
1 polymer ?
#
loop_
_entity_poly.entity_id
_entity_poly.type
_entity_poly.pdbx_seq_one_letter_code
_entity_poly.pdbx_strand_id
1 'polypeptide(L)'
;MGESGEVKVKLFELLDHSDVRQIKMIQLLSKQQRALTVNQIAKTFAINVSTVREDIKLIAFNLQTLGPNLVIVNIDGEVSLQHSGDVSFSDGYYHYLHKSVKYQVLIYLLNHRQFKIQKLADALSVSTSTLIRRIREINQSLAEFNIRIKNTQLFGCEAQIRYFYFQLLWLGRPIQVNRFEYADDRVDKLMQNGHFDTFITETGRVMLAVYFGLVKQRLNSARESDIDYDTFNFRNTGSEPLHSAFLG
;
A
#
# COMPACT_ATOMS: atom_id res chain seq x y z
N MET A 1 -8.41 20.65 27.32
CA MET A 1 -9.12 19.37 27.11
C MET A 1 -8.33 18.60 26.08
N GLY A 2 -7.84 17.42 26.46
CA GLY A 2 -6.78 16.71 25.75
C GLY A 2 -7.10 16.48 24.28
N GLU A 3 -6.10 16.72 23.42
CA GLU A 3 -6.05 16.12 22.10
C GLU A 3 -6.22 14.62 22.29
N SER A 4 -7.40 14.10 21.99
CA SER A 4 -7.59 12.66 21.76
C SER A 4 -6.67 12.32 20.59
N GLY A 5 -5.47 11.84 20.89
CA GLY A 5 -4.48 11.45 19.91
C GLY A 5 -5.06 10.38 18.99
N GLU A 6 -5.58 10.82 17.84
CA GLU A 6 -6.15 9.93 16.84
C GLU A 6 -5.04 8.99 16.36
N VAL A 7 -5.15 7.71 16.68
CA VAL A 7 -4.19 6.69 16.25
C VAL A 7 -4.33 6.50 14.74
N LYS A 8 -3.29 6.89 14.00
CA LYS A 8 -3.25 6.79 12.53
C LYS A 8 -2.28 5.72 12.07
N VAL A 9 -2.63 5.04 10.99
CA VAL A 9 -1.76 4.05 10.38
C VAL A 9 -0.50 4.76 9.87
N LYS A 10 0.66 4.36 10.40
CA LYS A 10 1.97 4.84 9.96
C LYS A 10 2.43 4.01 8.77
N LEU A 11 1.91 4.33 7.58
CA LEU A 11 2.08 3.48 6.38
C LEU A 11 3.55 3.21 6.01
N PHE A 12 4.47 4.14 6.28
CA PHE A 12 5.91 3.92 6.07
C PHE A 12 6.50 2.79 6.94
N GLU A 13 5.89 2.47 8.09
CA GLU A 13 6.31 1.33 8.91
C GLU A 13 5.96 -0.02 8.26
N LEU A 14 5.05 -0.03 7.29
CA LEU A 14 4.74 -1.21 6.49
C LEU A 14 5.73 -1.42 5.35
N LEU A 15 6.67 -0.52 5.11
CA LEU A 15 7.68 -0.66 4.08
C LEU A 15 9.01 -1.14 4.66
N ASP A 16 9.90 -1.62 3.79
CA ASP A 16 11.28 -1.87 4.15
C ASP A 16 12.11 -0.58 4.14
N HIS A 17 13.17 -0.53 4.94
CA HIS A 17 14.02 0.66 5.04
C HIS A 17 14.60 1.09 3.67
N SER A 18 14.86 0.14 2.77
CA SER A 18 15.24 0.42 1.38
C SER A 18 14.13 1.15 0.63
N ASP A 19 12.91 0.65 0.70
CA ASP A 19 11.76 1.21 -0.03
C ASP A 19 11.43 2.61 0.47
N VAL A 20 11.41 2.80 1.80
CA VAL A 20 11.24 4.12 2.42
C VAL A 20 12.31 5.09 1.92
N ARG A 21 13.56 4.64 1.83
CA ARG A 21 14.66 5.47 1.35
C ARG A 21 14.51 5.82 -0.13
N GLN A 22 14.14 4.85 -0.97
CA GLN A 22 13.89 5.07 -2.39
C GLN A 22 12.74 6.05 -2.62
N ILE A 23 11.62 5.90 -1.91
CA ILE A 23 10.50 6.84 -1.96
C ILE A 23 10.94 8.25 -1.57
N LYS A 24 11.75 8.38 -0.50
CA LYS A 24 12.30 9.67 -0.08
C LYS A 24 13.26 10.26 -1.13
N MET A 25 14.03 9.43 -1.84
CA MET A 25 14.86 9.89 -2.97
C MET A 25 14.00 10.43 -4.10
N ILE A 26 12.91 9.73 -4.46
CA ILE A 26 11.95 10.21 -5.46
C ILE A 26 11.33 11.55 -5.02
N GLN A 27 10.92 11.68 -3.75
CA GLN A 27 10.43 12.95 -3.19
C GLN A 27 11.46 14.08 -3.21
N LEU A 28 12.73 13.76 -2.98
CA LEU A 28 13.80 14.74 -3.06
C LEU A 28 13.92 15.24 -4.49
N LEU A 29 14.05 14.33 -5.44
CA LEU A 29 14.24 14.64 -6.85
C LEU A 29 13.04 15.38 -7.45
N SER A 30 11.80 15.06 -7.05
CA SER A 30 10.60 15.74 -7.54
C SER A 30 10.48 17.21 -7.10
N LYS A 31 11.18 17.60 -6.03
CA LYS A 31 11.20 18.99 -5.53
C LYS A 31 12.32 19.83 -6.14
N GLN A 32 13.28 19.21 -6.81
CA GLN A 32 14.41 19.92 -7.40
C GLN A 32 14.10 20.32 -8.85
N GLN A 33 14.42 21.56 -9.19
CA GLN A 33 14.35 22.05 -10.59
C GLN A 33 15.57 21.62 -11.41
N ARG A 34 16.65 21.15 -10.75
CA ARG A 34 17.91 20.75 -11.37
C ARG A 34 18.29 19.33 -10.95
N ALA A 35 19.07 18.67 -11.80
CA ALA A 35 19.63 17.37 -11.48
C ALA A 35 20.56 17.46 -10.25
N LEU A 36 20.63 16.36 -9.49
CA LEU A 36 21.54 16.18 -8.37
C LEU A 36 22.60 15.15 -8.73
N THR A 37 23.85 15.40 -8.37
CA THR A 37 24.90 14.37 -8.49
C THR A 37 24.65 13.22 -7.51
N VAL A 38 25.09 12.01 -7.88
CA VAL A 38 25.04 10.84 -6.97
C VAL A 38 25.71 11.14 -5.61
N ASN A 39 26.78 11.94 -5.60
CA ASN A 39 27.47 12.35 -4.36
C ASN A 39 26.63 13.28 -3.48
N GLN A 40 25.88 14.22 -4.08
CA GLN A 40 24.96 15.08 -3.34
C GLN A 40 23.82 14.27 -2.71
N ILE A 41 23.29 13.29 -3.43
CA ILE A 41 22.27 12.37 -2.89
C ILE A 41 22.88 11.54 -1.74
N ALA A 42 24.07 10.96 -1.94
CA ALA A 42 24.76 10.18 -0.90
C ALA A 42 24.96 10.99 0.39
N LYS A 43 25.41 12.24 0.26
CA LYS A 43 25.58 13.17 1.39
C LYS A 43 24.25 13.50 2.07
N THR A 44 23.19 13.74 1.30
CA THR A 44 21.85 14.08 1.81
C THR A 44 21.25 12.94 2.65
N PHE A 45 21.44 11.71 2.19
CA PHE A 45 20.91 10.51 2.87
C PHE A 45 21.89 9.88 3.88
N ALA A 46 23.10 10.44 4.01
CA ALA A 46 24.19 9.89 4.83
C ALA A 46 24.48 8.40 4.55
N ILE A 47 24.52 8.03 3.27
CA ILE A 47 24.80 6.68 2.79
C ILE A 47 25.97 6.69 1.81
N ASN A 48 26.50 5.50 1.50
CA ASN A 48 27.56 5.38 0.51
C ASN A 48 27.03 5.57 -0.93
N VAL A 49 27.93 5.94 -1.83
CA VAL A 49 27.64 6.20 -3.25
C VAL A 49 27.15 4.93 -3.97
N SER A 50 27.64 3.75 -3.60
CA SER A 50 27.22 2.48 -4.21
C SER A 50 25.77 2.14 -3.90
N THR A 51 25.29 2.40 -2.69
CA THR A 51 23.88 2.24 -2.28
C THR A 51 23.00 3.21 -3.05
N VAL A 52 23.42 4.47 -3.25
CA VAL A 52 22.66 5.41 -4.10
C VAL A 52 22.55 4.89 -5.54
N ARG A 53 23.65 4.40 -6.12
CA ARG A 53 23.63 3.85 -7.48
C ARG A 53 22.70 2.64 -7.59
N GLU A 54 22.69 1.77 -6.58
CA GLU A 54 21.79 0.62 -6.55
C GLU A 54 20.33 1.05 -6.39
N ASP A 55 20.05 2.00 -5.48
CA ASP A 55 18.71 2.55 -5.32
C ASP A 55 18.21 3.23 -6.61
N ILE A 56 19.06 3.96 -7.36
CA ILE A 56 18.67 4.55 -8.64
C ILE A 56 18.25 3.48 -9.65
N LYS A 57 18.96 2.35 -9.73
CA LYS A 57 18.58 1.24 -10.62
C LYS A 57 17.24 0.62 -10.20
N LEU A 58 17.06 0.39 -8.90
CA LEU A 58 15.82 -0.19 -8.36
C LEU A 58 14.63 0.76 -8.55
N ILE A 59 14.83 2.07 -8.35
CA ILE A 59 13.84 3.11 -8.64
C ILE A 59 13.49 3.09 -10.12
N ALA A 60 14.48 3.08 -11.02
CA ALA A 60 14.24 3.04 -12.47
C ALA A 60 13.38 1.82 -12.86
N PHE A 61 13.72 0.64 -12.34
CA PHE A 61 12.97 -0.59 -12.58
C PHE A 61 11.52 -0.50 -12.05
N ASN A 62 11.32 0.01 -10.83
CA ASN A 62 10.00 0.15 -10.25
C ASN A 62 9.15 1.19 -10.98
N LEU A 63 9.72 2.36 -11.31
CA LEU A 63 9.02 3.42 -12.01
C LEU A 63 8.61 3.03 -13.44
N GLN A 64 9.39 2.20 -14.13
CA GLN A 64 9.04 1.68 -15.45
C GLN A 64 7.65 1.01 -15.48
N THR A 65 7.27 0.33 -14.40
CA THR A 65 5.96 -0.34 -14.28
C THR A 65 4.80 0.62 -14.02
N LEU A 66 5.08 1.87 -13.65
CA LEU A 66 4.06 2.92 -13.48
C LEU A 66 3.72 3.63 -14.78
N GLY A 67 4.44 3.33 -15.86
CA GLY A 67 4.25 3.90 -17.19
C GLY A 67 5.35 4.90 -17.58
N PRO A 68 5.30 5.42 -18.81
CA PRO A 68 6.36 6.28 -19.37
C PRO A 68 6.42 7.68 -18.73
N ASN A 69 5.40 8.02 -17.94
CA ASN A 69 5.14 9.35 -17.42
C ASN A 69 5.95 9.73 -16.19
N LEU A 70 6.72 8.80 -15.62
CA LEU A 70 7.58 9.04 -14.47
C LEU A 70 8.85 8.21 -14.61
N VAL A 71 9.99 8.87 -14.86
CA VAL A 71 11.26 8.21 -15.16
C VAL A 71 12.38 8.87 -14.37
N ILE A 72 13.22 8.06 -13.72
CA ILE A 72 14.49 8.54 -13.17
C ILE A 72 15.55 8.45 -14.26
N VAL A 73 16.24 9.55 -14.51
CA VAL A 73 17.29 9.65 -15.52
C VAL A 73 18.61 9.94 -14.82
N ASN A 74 19.65 9.18 -15.20
CA ASN A 74 21.01 9.36 -14.72
C ASN A 74 21.95 9.52 -15.93
N ILE A 75 22.41 10.73 -16.18
CA ILE A 75 23.32 11.08 -17.28
C ILE A 75 24.60 11.62 -16.64
N ASP A 76 25.75 11.00 -16.93
CA ASP A 76 27.07 11.40 -16.43
C ASP A 76 27.16 11.58 -14.90
N GLY A 77 26.33 10.85 -14.14
CA GLY A 77 26.29 10.92 -12.68
C GLY A 77 25.39 12.03 -12.12
N GLU A 78 24.70 12.76 -12.98
CA GLU A 78 23.63 13.68 -12.64
C GLU A 78 22.27 12.97 -12.76
N VAL A 79 21.53 13.01 -11.65
CA VAL A 79 20.29 12.28 -11.46
C VAL A 79 19.14 13.26 -11.40
N SER A 80 18.12 13.04 -12.22
CA SER A 80 16.89 13.84 -12.24
C SER A 80 15.67 12.93 -12.34
N LEU A 81 14.53 13.45 -11.87
CA LEU A 81 13.24 12.79 -12.06
C LEU A 81 12.49 13.56 -13.16
N GLN A 82 12.23 12.89 -14.27
CA GLN A 82 11.41 13.41 -15.35
C GLN A 82 9.98 12.91 -15.14
N HIS A 83 9.01 13.80 -15.25
CA HIS A 83 7.60 13.43 -15.19
C HIS A 83 6.78 14.19 -16.24
N SER A 84 5.80 13.50 -16.83
CA SER A 84 4.87 14.06 -17.82
C SER A 84 3.46 13.59 -17.52
N GLY A 85 2.54 14.50 -17.23
CA GLY A 85 1.15 14.16 -16.87
C GLY A 85 0.92 13.97 -15.36
N ASP A 86 -0.24 13.39 -15.02
CA ASP A 86 -0.84 13.37 -13.67
C ASP A 86 -0.38 12.21 -12.77
N VAL A 87 0.86 11.71 -12.90
CA VAL A 87 1.35 10.66 -11.99
C VAL A 87 1.57 11.28 -10.60
N SER A 88 0.72 10.89 -9.66
CA SER A 88 0.74 11.45 -8.31
C SER A 88 1.80 10.75 -7.45
N PHE A 89 2.33 11.46 -6.45
CA PHE A 89 3.19 10.84 -5.44
C PHE A 89 2.50 9.65 -4.74
N SER A 90 1.17 9.68 -4.61
CA SER A 90 0.38 8.57 -4.07
C SER A 90 0.47 7.30 -4.90
N ASP A 91 0.56 7.40 -6.24
CA ASP A 91 0.66 6.22 -7.12
C ASP A 91 2.03 5.55 -6.96
N GLY A 92 3.10 6.37 -6.92
CA GLY A 92 4.45 5.91 -6.64
C GLY A 92 4.56 5.26 -5.26
N TYR A 93 3.99 5.90 -4.24
CA TYR A 93 3.95 5.33 -2.89
C TYR A 93 3.20 3.99 -2.84
N TYR A 94 2.01 3.93 -3.43
CA TYR A 94 1.18 2.73 -3.45
C TYR A 94 1.87 1.57 -4.16
N HIS A 95 2.64 1.84 -5.22
CA HIS A 95 3.43 0.82 -5.89
C HIS A 95 4.37 0.06 -4.95
N TYR A 96 5.10 0.80 -4.11
CA TYR A 96 5.96 0.21 -3.09
C TYR A 96 5.15 -0.48 -2.00
N LEU A 97 4.07 0.15 -1.52
CA LEU A 97 3.22 -0.41 -0.48
C LEU A 97 2.59 -1.75 -0.91
N HIS A 98 2.03 -1.81 -2.12
CA HIS A 98 1.40 -2.99 -2.68
C HIS A 98 2.37 -4.18 -2.80
N LYS A 99 3.66 -3.90 -3.08
CA LYS A 99 4.73 -4.92 -3.14
C LYS A 99 5.27 -5.33 -1.76
N SER A 100 4.99 -4.58 -0.70
CA SER A 100 5.50 -4.91 0.62
C SER A 100 4.91 -6.21 1.16
N VAL A 101 5.79 -7.10 1.62
CA VAL A 101 5.42 -8.33 2.34
C VAL A 101 4.49 -8.02 3.52
N LYS A 102 4.77 -6.95 4.29
CA LYS A 102 3.95 -6.60 5.45
C LYS A 102 2.54 -6.20 5.05
N TYR A 103 2.42 -5.41 3.99
CA TYR A 103 1.13 -5.00 3.46
C TYR A 103 0.36 -6.18 2.86
N GLN A 104 1.02 -7.03 2.07
CA GLN A 104 0.38 -8.22 1.49
C GLN A 104 -0.13 -9.20 2.55
N VAL A 105 0.60 -9.40 3.65
CA VAL A 105 0.14 -10.20 4.79
C VAL A 105 -1.13 -9.60 5.42
N LEU A 106 -1.18 -8.27 5.57
CA LEU A 106 -2.35 -7.57 6.11
C LEU A 106 -3.56 -7.71 5.18
N ILE A 107 -3.40 -7.49 3.87
CA ILE A 107 -4.50 -7.66 2.90
C ILE A 107 -4.94 -9.13 2.81
N TYR A 108 -4.02 -10.09 2.99
CA TYR A 108 -4.38 -11.49 3.07
C TYR A 108 -5.28 -11.78 4.26
N LEU A 109 -4.89 -11.32 5.46
CA LEU A 109 -5.67 -11.49 6.69
C LEU A 109 -7.01 -10.72 6.72
N LEU A 110 -7.18 -9.75 5.82
CA LEU A 110 -8.47 -9.08 5.63
C LEU A 110 -9.49 -10.06 5.01
N ASN A 111 -9.04 -10.83 4.01
CA ASN A 111 -9.89 -11.73 3.22
C ASN A 111 -9.96 -13.15 3.79
N HIS A 112 -8.93 -13.57 4.53
CA HIS A 112 -8.81 -14.90 5.09
C HIS A 112 -8.68 -14.85 6.61
N ARG A 113 -9.34 -15.76 7.33
CA ARG A 113 -9.27 -15.81 8.80
C ARG A 113 -7.89 -16.19 9.32
N GLN A 114 -7.15 -16.99 8.56
CA GLN A 114 -5.83 -17.49 8.92
C GLN A 114 -5.02 -17.91 7.69
N PHE A 115 -3.74 -18.20 7.90
CA PHE A 115 -2.86 -18.75 6.86
C PHE A 115 -1.92 -19.82 7.43
N LYS A 116 -1.36 -20.63 6.54
CA LYS A 116 -0.26 -21.56 6.83
C LYS A 116 1.05 -20.86 6.53
N ILE A 117 1.95 -20.80 7.52
CA ILE A 117 3.19 -20.02 7.42
C ILE A 117 4.04 -20.39 6.19
N GLN A 118 4.19 -21.69 5.91
CA GLN A 118 4.97 -22.16 4.77
C GLN A 118 4.34 -21.73 3.45
N LYS A 119 3.02 -21.95 3.29
CA LYS A 119 2.29 -21.63 2.07
C LYS A 119 2.29 -20.13 1.77
N LEU A 120 2.07 -19.30 2.79
CA LEU A 120 2.12 -17.85 2.60
C LEU A 120 3.55 -17.38 2.30
N ALA A 121 4.58 -17.96 2.93
CA ALA A 121 5.97 -17.63 2.62
C ALA A 121 6.33 -17.96 1.17
N ASP A 122 5.92 -19.15 0.69
CA ASP A 122 6.12 -19.58 -0.70
C ASP A 122 5.40 -18.64 -1.68
N ALA A 123 4.12 -18.31 -1.41
CA ALA A 123 3.32 -17.40 -2.25
C ALA A 123 3.94 -16.00 -2.34
N LEU A 124 4.46 -15.49 -1.22
CA LEU A 124 5.15 -14.20 -1.12
C LEU A 124 6.61 -14.27 -1.59
N SER A 125 7.11 -15.46 -1.98
CA SER A 125 8.49 -15.68 -2.43
C SER A 125 9.54 -15.23 -1.40
N VAL A 126 9.28 -15.49 -0.11
CA VAL A 126 10.19 -15.22 1.01
C VAL A 126 10.42 -16.47 1.86
N SER A 127 11.48 -16.51 2.65
CA SER A 127 11.65 -17.58 3.64
C SER A 127 10.61 -17.50 4.77
N THR A 128 10.29 -18.62 5.39
CA THR A 128 9.44 -18.65 6.60
C THR A 128 10.01 -17.80 7.73
N SER A 129 11.34 -17.81 7.92
CA SER A 129 12.03 -16.97 8.89
C SER A 129 11.82 -15.47 8.61
N THR A 130 11.83 -15.08 7.33
CA THR A 130 11.54 -13.70 6.91
C THR A 130 10.08 -13.35 7.19
N LEU A 131 9.13 -14.20 6.81
CA LEU A 131 7.71 -13.97 7.08
C LEU A 131 7.42 -13.83 8.58
N ILE A 132 8.01 -14.69 9.43
CA ILE A 132 7.87 -14.59 10.89
C ILE A 132 8.43 -13.26 11.41
N ARG A 133 9.57 -12.81 10.91
CA ARG A 133 10.13 -11.49 11.25
C ARG A 133 9.18 -10.36 10.85
N ARG A 134 8.61 -10.40 9.63
CA ARG A 134 7.62 -9.42 9.17
C ARG A 134 6.37 -9.41 10.01
N ILE A 135 5.86 -10.56 10.45
CA ILE A 135 4.72 -10.64 11.36
C ILE A 135 5.01 -9.95 12.70
N ARG A 136 6.24 -10.07 13.23
CA ARG A 136 6.64 -9.36 14.46
C ARG A 136 6.65 -7.85 14.26
N GLU A 137 7.17 -7.37 13.14
CA GLU A 137 7.13 -5.94 12.77
C GLU A 137 5.69 -5.45 12.62
N ILE A 138 4.82 -6.21 11.94
CA ILE A 138 3.39 -5.88 11.82
C ILE A 138 2.74 -5.77 13.20
N ASN A 139 3.03 -6.71 14.12
CA ASN A 139 2.50 -6.67 15.48
C ASN A 139 2.94 -5.46 16.28
N GLN A 140 4.10 -4.87 15.99
CA GLN A 140 4.52 -3.61 16.60
C GLN A 140 3.63 -2.46 16.14
N SER A 141 3.35 -2.35 14.84
CA SER A 141 2.44 -1.33 14.31
C SER A 141 0.98 -1.54 14.71
N LEU A 142 0.52 -2.80 14.83
CA LEU A 142 -0.85 -3.12 15.24
C LEU A 142 -1.12 -2.86 16.73
N ALA A 143 -0.07 -2.79 17.56
CA ALA A 143 -0.20 -2.63 19.00
C ALA A 143 -0.97 -1.36 19.40
N GLU A 144 -0.78 -0.26 18.65
CA GLU A 144 -1.48 1.01 18.90
C GLU A 144 -3.01 0.90 18.74
N PHE A 145 -3.48 -0.09 17.97
CA PHE A 145 -4.91 -0.38 17.76
C PHE A 145 -5.44 -1.48 18.68
N ASN A 146 -4.61 -2.02 19.58
CA ASN A 146 -4.91 -3.22 20.37
C ASN A 146 -5.25 -4.45 19.51
N ILE A 147 -4.58 -4.57 18.36
CA ILE A 147 -4.70 -5.70 17.43
C ILE A 147 -3.39 -6.47 17.45
N ARG A 148 -3.44 -7.78 17.19
CA ARG A 148 -2.25 -8.60 16.98
C ARG A 148 -2.53 -9.78 16.06
N ILE A 149 -1.52 -10.18 15.31
CA ILE A 149 -1.44 -11.47 14.64
C ILE A 149 -0.83 -12.47 15.63
N LYS A 150 -1.60 -13.51 15.98
CA LYS A 150 -1.15 -14.63 16.83
C LYS A 150 -1.60 -15.92 16.18
N ASN A 151 -0.78 -16.97 16.19
CA ASN A 151 -1.12 -18.27 15.58
C ASN A 151 -1.73 -18.09 14.16
N THR A 152 -1.07 -17.25 13.35
CA THR A 152 -1.46 -16.89 11.97
C THR A 152 -2.88 -16.32 11.78
N GLN A 153 -3.51 -15.86 12.86
CA GLN A 153 -4.84 -15.24 12.88
C GLN A 153 -4.76 -13.80 13.42
N LEU A 154 -5.66 -12.94 12.95
CA LEU A 154 -5.81 -11.58 13.46
C LEU A 154 -6.75 -11.54 14.68
N PHE A 155 -6.26 -11.01 15.80
CA PHE A 155 -6.98 -10.86 17.05
C PHE A 155 -7.09 -9.39 17.46
N GLY A 156 -8.24 -9.01 17.98
CA GLY A 156 -8.57 -7.65 18.42
C GLY A 156 -10.09 -7.51 18.49
N CYS A 157 -10.61 -6.42 19.04
CA CYS A 157 -12.04 -6.17 18.91
C CYS A 157 -12.37 -5.81 17.45
N GLU A 158 -13.50 -6.29 16.96
CA GLU A 158 -13.83 -6.19 15.54
C GLU A 158 -13.98 -4.71 15.09
N ALA A 159 -14.42 -3.82 15.98
CA ALA A 159 -14.46 -2.38 15.72
C ALA A 159 -13.07 -1.78 15.45
N GLN A 160 -12.05 -2.16 16.25
CA GLN A 160 -10.67 -1.71 16.04
C GLN A 160 -10.08 -2.31 14.76
N ILE A 161 -10.35 -3.58 14.49
CA ILE A 161 -9.91 -4.24 13.24
C ILE A 161 -10.46 -3.51 12.02
N ARG A 162 -11.76 -3.18 12.01
CA ARG A 162 -12.38 -2.43 10.91
C ARG A 162 -11.82 -1.01 10.81
N TYR A 163 -11.62 -0.33 11.94
CA TYR A 163 -11.02 1.01 11.93
C TYR A 163 -9.61 0.99 11.34
N PHE A 164 -8.77 0.05 11.77
CA PHE A 164 -7.42 -0.15 11.24
C PHE A 164 -7.42 -0.41 9.73
N TYR A 165 -8.23 -1.37 9.26
CA TYR A 165 -8.28 -1.68 7.82
C TYR A 165 -8.87 -0.54 7.01
N PHE A 166 -9.87 0.17 7.51
CA PHE A 166 -10.39 1.35 6.84
C PHE A 166 -9.31 2.41 6.66
N GLN A 167 -8.55 2.72 7.72
CA GLN A 167 -7.41 3.64 7.65
C GLN A 167 -6.33 3.14 6.68
N LEU A 168 -6.00 1.85 6.71
CA LEU A 168 -5.01 1.24 5.82
C LEU A 168 -5.41 1.38 4.34
N LEU A 169 -6.66 1.07 4.01
CA LEU A 169 -7.18 1.13 2.65
C LEU A 169 -7.36 2.58 2.18
N TRP A 170 -7.86 3.45 3.05
CA TRP A 170 -8.15 4.85 2.70
C TRP A 170 -6.89 5.70 2.55
N LEU A 171 -5.93 5.55 3.46
CA LEU A 171 -4.68 6.32 3.44
C LEU A 171 -3.60 5.66 2.57
N GLY A 172 -3.61 4.33 2.47
CA GLY A 172 -2.56 3.58 1.79
C GLY A 172 -2.72 3.46 0.28
N ARG A 173 -3.90 3.76 -0.26
CA ARG A 173 -4.24 3.53 -1.67
C ARG A 173 -4.72 4.81 -2.37
N PRO A 174 -4.46 4.98 -3.67
CA PRO A 174 -5.12 5.97 -4.49
C PRO A 174 -6.64 5.74 -4.45
N ILE A 175 -7.42 6.83 -4.45
CA ILE A 175 -8.89 6.73 -4.39
C ILE A 175 -9.48 5.89 -5.54
N GLN A 176 -8.83 5.88 -6.70
CA GLN A 176 -9.29 5.10 -7.86
C GLN A 176 -9.18 3.60 -7.66
N VAL A 177 -8.15 3.13 -6.95
CA VAL A 177 -8.02 1.72 -6.56
C VAL A 177 -9.20 1.33 -5.66
N ASN A 178 -9.53 2.18 -4.69
CA ASN A 178 -10.67 1.95 -3.79
C ASN A 178 -12.01 1.98 -4.54
N ARG A 179 -12.19 2.92 -5.47
CA ARG A 179 -13.38 3.02 -6.32
C ARG A 179 -13.58 1.75 -7.14
N PHE A 180 -12.51 1.21 -7.73
CA PHE A 180 -12.56 0.01 -8.55
C PHE A 180 -12.82 -1.25 -7.72
N GLU A 181 -12.00 -1.50 -6.69
CA GLU A 181 -12.10 -2.74 -5.88
C GLU A 181 -13.38 -2.82 -5.03
N TYR A 182 -13.96 -1.68 -4.67
CA TYR A 182 -15.18 -1.60 -3.86
C TYR A 182 -16.37 -1.02 -4.62
N ALA A 183 -16.35 -1.06 -5.96
CA ALA A 183 -17.49 -0.67 -6.79
C ALA A 183 -18.73 -1.47 -6.39
N ASP A 184 -19.78 -0.77 -5.95
CA ASP A 184 -21.01 -1.40 -5.45
C ASP A 184 -22.23 -0.48 -5.57
N ASP A 185 -23.14 -0.83 -6.47
CA ASP A 185 -24.39 -0.10 -6.72
C ASP A 185 -25.29 0.04 -5.48
N ARG A 186 -25.09 -0.77 -4.44
CA ARG A 186 -25.88 -0.69 -3.21
C ARG A 186 -25.67 0.63 -2.48
N VAL A 187 -24.47 1.23 -2.59
CA VAL A 187 -24.19 2.54 -2.00
C VAL A 187 -25.00 3.60 -2.74
N ASP A 188 -25.01 3.56 -4.08
CA ASP A 188 -25.79 4.51 -4.88
C ASP A 188 -27.30 4.36 -4.65
N LYS A 189 -27.80 3.12 -4.55
CA LYS A 189 -29.19 2.85 -4.16
C LYS A 189 -29.53 3.38 -2.77
N LEU A 190 -28.60 3.28 -1.82
CA LEU A 190 -28.78 3.85 -0.48
C LEU A 190 -28.85 5.37 -0.52
N MET A 191 -28.00 6.03 -1.32
CA MET A 191 -28.01 7.48 -1.47
C MET A 191 -29.35 7.97 -2.04
N GLN A 192 -29.83 7.31 -3.10
CA GLN A 192 -31.10 7.63 -3.75
C GLN A 192 -32.30 7.41 -2.81
N ASN A 193 -32.40 6.23 -2.19
CA ASN A 193 -33.53 5.90 -1.31
C ASN A 193 -33.58 6.77 -0.05
N GLY A 194 -32.43 7.18 0.45
CA GLY A 194 -32.31 8.05 1.61
C GLY A 194 -32.38 9.55 1.31
N HIS A 195 -32.44 9.93 0.02
CA HIS A 195 -32.31 11.32 -0.44
C HIS A 195 -31.04 12.02 0.09
N PHE A 196 -29.94 11.28 0.21
CA PHE A 196 -28.66 11.78 0.74
C PHE A 196 -27.77 12.41 -0.34
N ASP A 197 -28.21 12.44 -1.59
CA ASP A 197 -27.39 12.84 -2.75
C ASP A 197 -26.83 14.26 -2.64
N THR A 198 -27.52 15.16 -1.94
CA THR A 198 -27.09 16.54 -1.70
C THR A 198 -26.16 16.71 -0.51
N PHE A 199 -26.07 15.71 0.38
CA PHE A 199 -25.30 15.77 1.63
C PHE A 199 -23.97 15.04 1.54
N ILE A 200 -23.87 14.02 0.68
CA ILE A 200 -22.70 13.16 0.59
C ILE A 200 -21.95 13.41 -0.72
N THR A 201 -20.71 13.86 -0.58
CA THR A 201 -19.81 14.08 -1.71
C THR A 201 -19.44 12.77 -2.38
N GLU A 202 -18.95 12.85 -3.62
CA GLU A 202 -18.45 11.69 -4.35
C GLU A 202 -17.35 10.93 -3.59
N THR A 203 -16.44 11.66 -2.94
CA THR A 203 -15.44 11.06 -2.05
C THR A 203 -16.08 10.34 -0.86
N GLY A 204 -17.13 10.92 -0.26
CA GLY A 204 -17.90 10.29 0.80
C GLY A 204 -18.59 9.01 0.36
N ARG A 205 -19.09 8.94 -0.88
CA ARG A 205 -19.65 7.71 -1.46
C ARG A 205 -18.61 6.60 -1.55
N VAL A 206 -17.41 6.92 -2.03
CA VAL A 206 -16.29 5.94 -2.07
C VAL A 206 -15.90 5.49 -0.65
N MET A 207 -15.84 6.40 0.32
CA MET A 207 -15.57 6.01 1.72
C MET A 207 -16.60 5.02 2.26
N LEU A 208 -17.90 5.26 1.99
CA LEU A 208 -18.97 4.35 2.38
C LEU A 208 -18.85 3.00 1.68
N ALA A 209 -18.56 2.99 0.37
CA ALA A 209 -18.36 1.78 -0.40
C ALA A 209 -17.21 0.92 0.16
N VAL A 210 -16.06 1.55 0.43
CA VAL A 210 -14.91 0.89 1.08
C VAL A 210 -15.30 0.34 2.44
N TYR A 211 -15.99 1.12 3.27
CA TYR A 211 -16.36 0.67 4.62
C TYR A 211 -17.35 -0.50 4.58
N PHE A 212 -18.38 -0.46 3.75
CA PHE A 212 -19.34 -1.57 3.62
C PHE A 212 -18.73 -2.81 2.99
N GLY A 213 -17.86 -2.65 1.99
CA GLY A 213 -17.11 -3.73 1.41
C GLY A 213 -16.19 -4.42 2.42
N LEU A 214 -15.46 -3.63 3.21
CA LEU A 214 -14.65 -4.10 4.34
C LEU A 214 -15.50 -4.90 5.34
N VAL A 215 -16.65 -4.37 5.76
CA VAL A 215 -17.55 -5.09 6.69
C VAL A 215 -17.99 -6.42 6.09
N LYS A 216 -18.37 -6.44 4.82
CA LYS A 216 -18.76 -7.67 4.10
C LYS A 216 -17.63 -8.69 4.06
N GLN A 217 -16.41 -8.27 3.70
CA GLN A 217 -15.23 -9.15 3.68
C GLN A 217 -14.95 -9.75 5.06
N ARG A 218 -14.99 -8.92 6.12
CA ARG A 218 -14.77 -9.38 7.49
C ARG A 218 -15.81 -10.41 7.94
N LEU A 219 -17.09 -10.20 7.61
CA LEU A 219 -18.17 -11.15 7.88
C LEU A 219 -18.01 -12.47 7.12
N ASN A 220 -17.62 -12.39 5.84
CA ASN A 220 -17.55 -13.54 4.94
C ASN A 220 -16.18 -14.24 4.91
N SER A 221 -15.20 -13.75 5.67
CA SER A 221 -13.83 -14.27 5.70
C SER A 221 -13.81 -15.80 5.81
N ALA A 222 -13.13 -16.44 4.85
CA ALA A 222 -13.25 -17.87 4.60
C ALA A 222 -12.69 -18.74 5.75
N ARG A 223 -13.24 -19.95 5.92
CA ARG A 223 -12.75 -20.92 6.91
C ARG A 223 -11.45 -21.58 6.44
N GLU A 224 -10.76 -22.31 7.32
CA GLU A 224 -9.45 -22.91 7.00
C GLU A 224 -9.45 -23.81 5.76
N SER A 225 -10.58 -24.49 5.50
CA SER A 225 -10.78 -25.39 4.37
C SER A 225 -10.79 -24.67 3.01
N ASP A 226 -11.00 -23.36 3.01
CA ASP A 226 -11.32 -22.57 1.82
C ASP A 226 -10.18 -21.58 1.49
N ILE A 227 -9.00 -21.79 2.08
CA ILE A 227 -7.86 -20.91 1.90
C ILE A 227 -7.21 -21.17 0.54
N ASP A 228 -7.48 -20.27 -0.41
CA ASP A 228 -6.83 -20.24 -1.71
C ASP A 228 -5.59 -19.34 -1.69
N TYR A 229 -4.42 -19.93 -1.95
CA TYR A 229 -3.15 -19.20 -2.05
C TYR A 229 -2.79 -18.86 -3.51
N ASP A 230 -3.41 -19.54 -4.48
CA ASP A 230 -3.07 -19.45 -5.89
C ASP A 230 -3.89 -18.36 -6.59
N THR A 231 -5.15 -18.15 -6.16
CA THR A 231 -6.01 -17.07 -6.70
C THR A 231 -5.89 -15.76 -5.91
N PHE A 232 -5.33 -15.78 -4.69
CA PHE A 232 -5.01 -14.54 -4.00
C PHE A 232 -3.93 -13.82 -4.80
N ASN A 233 -4.31 -12.74 -5.47
CA ASN A 233 -3.47 -12.06 -6.44
C ASN A 233 -2.36 -11.25 -5.74
N PHE A 234 -1.38 -11.93 -5.13
CA PHE A 234 -0.15 -11.34 -4.59
C PHE A 234 0.70 -10.70 -5.71
N ARG A 235 0.43 -11.11 -6.95
CA ARG A 235 1.22 -10.81 -8.15
C ARG A 235 0.37 -10.20 -9.26
N ASN A 236 -0.50 -9.24 -8.94
CA ASN A 236 -0.67 -8.16 -9.91
C ASN A 236 0.69 -7.43 -9.94
N THR A 237 1.62 -8.03 -10.68
CA THR A 237 2.60 -7.32 -11.46
C THR A 237 1.84 -6.16 -12.05
N GLY A 238 2.31 -4.93 -11.84
CA GLY A 238 1.85 -3.78 -12.60
C GLY A 238 2.25 -3.92 -14.08
N SER A 239 1.93 -5.05 -14.70
CA SER A 239 2.06 -5.34 -16.11
C SER A 239 0.95 -4.66 -16.90
N GLU A 240 -0.18 -4.37 -16.25
CA GLU A 240 -1.02 -3.27 -16.70
C GLU A 240 -0.62 -2.02 -15.91
N PRO A 241 -0.18 -0.94 -16.59
CA PRO A 241 0.00 0.35 -15.93
C PRO A 241 -1.26 0.66 -15.12
N LEU A 242 -1.11 1.21 -13.91
CA LEU A 242 -2.26 1.70 -13.14
C LEU A 242 -3.20 2.51 -14.05
N HIS A 243 -2.66 3.32 -14.95
CA HIS A 243 -3.42 4.05 -15.98
C HIS A 243 -4.23 3.21 -16.99
N SER A 244 -3.79 2.01 -17.40
CA SER A 244 -4.55 1.20 -18.38
C SER A 244 -5.75 0.50 -17.76
N ALA A 245 -5.70 0.19 -16.46
CA ALA A 245 -6.84 -0.35 -15.72
C ALA A 245 -7.93 0.71 -15.43
N PHE A 246 -7.64 2.00 -15.63
CA PHE A 246 -8.54 3.12 -15.32
C PHE A 246 -9.09 3.87 -16.55
N LEU A 247 -8.85 3.36 -17.76
CA LEU A 247 -9.38 3.92 -19.03
C LEU A 247 -10.26 2.91 -19.79
N GLY A 248 -11.11 2.19 -19.06
CA GLY A 248 -12.20 1.37 -19.61
C GLY A 248 -13.56 1.92 -19.21
#